data_AF-A0A1D1Y0Z3-F1
#
_entry.id   AF-A0A1D1Y0Z3-F1
#
_cell.length_a   1.000
_cell.length_b   1.000
_cell.length_c   1.000
_cell.angle_alpha   90.00
_cell.angle_beta   90.00
_cell.angle_gamma   90.00
#
_symmetry.space_group_name_H-M   'P 1'
#
loop_
_entity.id
_entity.type
_entity.pdbx_description
1 polymer ?
#
loop_
_entity_poly.entity_id
_entity_poly.type
_entity_poly.pdbx_seq_one_letter_code
_entity_poly.pdbx_strand_id
1 'polypeptide(L)'
;PPPRPKKKTHYSVFRIDFATSKVEDCLKFFCRQHWFIARLNGASVTAGGFPPGNSNILVITTSSNHVFVFDVEAKQLGEWSRRYSYVLPRRFQDFPGEIIGLSFPPSLCSTSVIVYSSRAMCLIDFVMPVGFDAVDLPNGSNLLSDNFQYPFMNVKAKRKRRDANHETKQSKINNFDFFEFRNPVLFVGHMLEHSLLVLEKPWMKVIQTFGAPVHRHIFGT
;
A
#
# COMPACT_ATOMS: atom_id res chain seq x y z
N PRO A 1 26.20 6.53 -44.36
CA PRO A 1 25.26 7.01 -43.31
C PRO A 1 25.96 7.12 -41.94
N PRO A 2 25.94 8.29 -41.28
CA PRO A 2 26.52 8.42 -39.94
C PRO A 2 25.64 7.66 -38.91
N PRO A 3 26.24 7.12 -37.83
CA PRO A 3 25.51 6.37 -36.82
C PRO A 3 24.63 7.30 -35.99
N ARG A 4 23.37 6.90 -35.77
CA ARG A 4 22.42 7.64 -34.93
C ARG A 4 22.93 7.72 -33.48
N PRO A 5 22.78 8.88 -32.80
CA PRO A 5 23.17 9.00 -31.40
C PRO A 5 22.32 8.08 -30.53
N LYS A 6 22.99 7.24 -29.73
CA LYS A 6 22.35 6.41 -28.70
C LYS A 6 21.76 7.35 -27.64
N LYS A 7 20.44 7.34 -27.47
CA LYS A 7 19.76 8.02 -26.36
C LYS A 7 20.30 7.43 -25.05
N LYS A 8 21.02 8.22 -24.27
CA LYS A 8 21.41 7.87 -22.90
C LYS A 8 20.18 8.02 -22.02
N THR A 9 19.58 6.92 -21.59
CA THR A 9 18.56 6.91 -20.54
C THR A 9 19.26 7.27 -19.24
N HIS A 10 19.01 8.48 -18.72
CA HIS A 10 19.48 8.88 -17.40
C HIS A 10 18.59 8.21 -16.34
N TYR A 11 19.13 7.22 -15.65
CA TYR A 11 18.49 6.69 -14.44
C TYR A 11 18.89 7.59 -13.27
N SER A 12 17.92 8.27 -12.68
CA SER A 12 18.11 8.93 -11.39
C SER A 12 18.06 7.85 -10.31
N VAL A 13 19.16 7.66 -9.59
CA VAL A 13 19.20 6.73 -8.44
C VAL A 13 18.73 7.50 -7.23
N PHE A 14 17.55 7.15 -6.71
CA PHE A 14 17.01 7.70 -5.47
C PHE A 14 17.39 6.77 -4.32
N ARG A 15 18.03 7.32 -3.29
CA ARG A 15 18.26 6.63 -2.01
C ARG A 15 17.39 7.28 -0.95
N ILE A 16 16.68 6.45 -0.19
CA ILE A 16 15.89 6.87 0.98
C ILE A 16 16.64 6.34 2.20
N ASP A 17 17.13 7.24 3.03
CA ASP A 17 17.66 6.86 4.34
C ASP A 17 16.69 7.35 5.42
N PHE A 18 16.18 6.42 6.22
CA PHE A 18 15.38 6.72 7.40
C PHE A 18 16.35 7.04 8.54
N ALA A 19 16.48 8.34 8.87
CA ALA A 19 17.35 8.77 9.95
C ALA A 19 16.51 9.06 11.19
N THR A 20 16.67 8.24 12.22
CA THR A 20 16.29 8.57 13.60
C THR A 20 17.40 9.46 14.18
N SER A 21 17.37 10.75 13.85
CA SER A 21 18.26 11.72 14.49
C SER A 21 17.81 11.94 15.93
N LYS A 22 18.74 12.13 16.86
CA LYS A 22 18.49 12.42 18.30
C LYS A 22 17.60 13.64 18.58
N VAL A 23 17.16 14.37 17.56
CA VAL A 23 16.32 15.55 17.71
C VAL A 23 14.99 15.42 16.94
N GLU A 24 14.94 14.78 15.76
CA GLU A 24 13.68 14.59 15.00
C GLU A 24 13.79 13.37 14.04
N ASP A 25 12.69 12.62 13.87
CA ASP A 25 12.59 11.58 12.83
C ASP A 25 12.37 12.26 11.48
N CYS A 26 13.37 12.23 10.60
CA CYS A 26 13.31 12.88 9.29
C CYS A 26 13.62 11.88 8.17
N LEU A 27 12.84 11.94 7.11
CA LEU A 27 13.13 11.26 5.84
C LEU A 27 14.17 12.05 5.06
N LYS A 28 15.29 11.42 4.70
CA LYS A 28 16.29 12.03 3.81
C LYS A 28 16.19 11.44 2.41
N PHE A 29 16.03 12.32 1.42
CA PHE A 29 16.04 11.95 0.01
C PHE A 29 17.33 12.38 -0.66
N PHE A 30 17.94 11.47 -1.42
CA PHE A 30 19.07 11.77 -2.28
C PHE A 30 18.60 11.88 -3.73
N CYS A 31 18.49 13.11 -4.25
CA CYS A 31 18.28 13.37 -5.68
C CYS A 31 19.03 14.62 -6.11
N ARG A 32 20.31 14.49 -6.48
CA ARG A 32 21.25 15.58 -6.84
C ARG A 32 21.49 16.66 -5.75
N GLN A 33 20.55 16.86 -4.84
CA GLN A 33 20.55 17.70 -3.64
C GLN A 33 19.81 16.94 -2.53
N HIS A 34 20.15 17.22 -1.27
CA HIS A 34 19.45 16.64 -0.11
C HIS A 34 18.18 17.42 0.18
N TRP A 35 17.09 16.71 0.44
CA TRP A 35 15.86 17.29 0.94
C TRP A 35 15.31 16.45 2.10
N PHE A 36 14.71 17.12 3.07
CA PHE A 36 14.19 16.57 4.31
C PHE A 36 12.68 16.74 4.36
N ILE A 37 12.00 15.68 4.77
CA ILE A 37 10.58 15.74 5.13
C ILE A 37 10.47 15.50 6.63
N ALA A 38 9.78 16.41 7.32
CA ALA A 38 9.48 16.32 8.75
C ALA A 38 8.56 15.13 9.06
N ARG A 39 8.41 14.80 10.36
CA ARG A 39 7.54 13.69 10.82
C ARG A 39 6.14 13.79 10.21
N LEU A 40 5.71 12.70 9.58
CA LEU A 40 4.39 12.56 8.98
C LEU A 40 3.38 12.25 10.07
N ASN A 41 2.60 13.25 10.48
CA ASN A 41 1.61 13.16 11.56
C ASN A 41 2.18 12.68 12.90
N GLY A 42 3.44 12.98 13.20
CA GLY A 42 4.11 12.51 14.41
C GLY A 42 4.45 11.02 14.41
N ALA A 43 4.08 10.25 13.38
CA ALA A 43 4.41 8.84 13.26
C ALA A 43 5.78 8.63 12.59
N SER A 44 6.46 7.54 12.94
CA SER A 44 7.71 7.13 12.32
C SER A 44 7.42 6.44 10.99
N VAL A 45 8.37 6.46 10.07
CA VAL A 45 8.21 5.89 8.74
C VAL A 45 8.62 4.43 8.75
N THR A 46 7.79 3.56 8.16
CA THR A 46 7.97 2.11 8.24
C THR A 46 8.41 1.51 6.91
N ALA A 47 7.83 1.97 5.81
CA ALA A 47 8.25 1.58 4.47
C ALA A 47 8.00 2.71 3.46
N GLY A 48 8.78 2.71 2.38
CA GLY A 48 8.61 3.65 1.28
C GLY A 48 9.21 3.12 -0.01
N GLY A 49 8.74 3.62 -1.15
CA GLY A 49 9.25 3.21 -2.44
C GLY A 49 8.65 3.97 -3.62
N PHE A 50 9.29 3.79 -4.78
CA PHE A 50 8.93 4.45 -6.03
C PHE A 50 8.21 3.44 -6.96
N PRO A 51 7.04 3.78 -7.50
CA PRO A 51 6.42 3.01 -8.57
C PRO A 51 7.35 2.95 -9.80
N PRO A 52 7.49 1.79 -10.47
CA PRO A 52 8.42 1.66 -11.60
C PRO A 52 8.06 2.54 -12.80
N GLY A 53 6.78 2.90 -12.94
CA GLY A 53 6.30 3.78 -14.00
C GLY A 53 6.54 5.27 -13.79
N ASN A 54 6.76 5.70 -12.55
CA ASN A 54 6.86 7.12 -12.22
C ASN A 54 7.80 7.37 -11.03
N SER A 55 9.03 7.74 -11.33
CA SER A 55 10.06 8.06 -10.33
C SER A 55 9.84 9.39 -9.60
N ASN A 56 8.91 10.23 -10.07
CA ASN A 56 8.55 11.47 -9.37
C ASN A 56 7.59 11.21 -8.20
N ILE A 57 6.93 10.04 -8.19
CA ILE A 57 6.01 9.65 -7.14
C ILE A 57 6.76 8.81 -6.11
N LEU A 58 6.62 9.19 -4.85
CA LEU A 58 7.09 8.40 -3.73
C LEU A 58 5.92 8.03 -2.83
N VAL A 59 5.75 6.74 -2.59
CA VAL A 59 4.77 6.23 -1.63
C VAL A 59 5.47 5.93 -0.32
N ILE A 60 4.91 6.39 0.79
CA ILE A 60 5.41 6.21 2.15
C ILE A 60 4.28 5.68 3.04
N THR A 61 4.63 4.81 3.97
CA THR A 61 3.77 4.32 5.04
C THR A 61 4.39 4.62 6.40
N THR A 62 3.54 4.78 7.42
CA THR A 62 3.97 5.14 8.78
C THR A 62 3.52 4.12 9.81
N SER A 63 4.08 4.20 11.02
CA SER A 63 3.75 3.34 12.16
C SER A 63 2.30 3.51 12.67
N SER A 64 1.63 4.58 12.24
CA SER A 64 0.20 4.81 12.49
C SER A 64 -0.70 4.28 11.37
N ASN A 65 -0.17 3.44 10.48
CA ASN A 65 -0.85 2.86 9.32
C ASN A 65 -1.48 3.91 8.37
N HIS A 66 -0.85 5.09 8.25
CA HIS A 66 -1.19 6.07 7.20
C HIS A 66 -0.34 5.87 5.96
N VAL A 67 -0.92 6.16 4.79
CA VAL A 67 -0.25 6.20 3.48
C VAL A 67 -0.13 7.64 2.99
N PHE A 68 1.08 7.99 2.56
CA PHE A 68 1.39 9.27 1.94
C PHE A 68 2.00 9.06 0.55
N VAL A 69 1.59 9.89 -0.39
CA VAL A 69 2.06 9.96 -1.77
C VAL A 69 2.67 11.34 -1.95
N PHE A 70 3.95 11.38 -2.24
CA PHE A 70 4.75 12.59 -2.43
C PHE A 70 5.05 12.82 -3.90
N ASP A 71 5.05 14.09 -4.28
CA ASP A 71 5.69 14.59 -5.49
C ASP A 71 7.10 15.03 -5.13
N VAL A 72 8.09 14.32 -5.66
CA VAL A 72 9.50 14.43 -5.27
C VAL A 72 10.15 15.67 -5.89
N GLU A 73 9.82 15.99 -7.14
CA GLU A 73 10.28 17.19 -7.83
C GLU A 73 9.64 18.46 -7.24
N ALA A 74 8.32 18.44 -7.02
CA ALA A 74 7.61 19.57 -6.42
C ALA A 74 7.83 19.70 -4.91
N LYS A 75 8.49 18.72 -4.30
CA LYS A 75 8.84 18.67 -2.89
C LYS A 75 7.65 18.82 -1.93
N GLN A 76 6.53 18.18 -2.26
CA GLN A 76 5.28 18.35 -1.52
C GLN A 76 4.40 17.09 -1.54
N LEU A 77 3.34 17.07 -0.71
CA LEU A 77 2.33 16.03 -0.77
C LEU A 77 1.60 16.07 -2.13
N GLY A 78 1.55 14.92 -2.79
CA GLY A 78 0.79 14.71 -4.01
C GLY A 78 -0.70 14.95 -3.79
N GLU A 79 -1.43 15.14 -4.88
CA GLU A 79 -2.86 15.45 -4.80
C GLU A 79 -3.67 14.35 -4.10
N TRP A 80 -3.33 13.08 -4.31
CA TRP A 80 -4.02 11.96 -3.68
C TRP A 80 -3.94 12.06 -2.15
N SER A 81 -2.75 12.32 -1.60
CA SER A 81 -2.57 12.45 -0.16
C SER A 81 -3.22 13.68 0.43
N ARG A 82 -3.17 14.83 -0.28
CA ARG A 82 -3.88 16.03 0.17
C ARG A 82 -5.39 15.81 0.27
N ARG A 83 -5.96 14.93 -0.56
CA ARG A 83 -7.40 14.60 -0.53
C ARG A 83 -7.74 13.48 0.46
N TYR A 84 -6.90 12.45 0.57
CA TYR A 84 -7.33 11.19 1.19
C TYR A 84 -6.51 10.74 2.40
N SER A 85 -5.35 11.34 2.70
CA SER A 85 -4.51 10.87 3.82
C SER A 85 -5.20 10.95 5.19
N TYR A 86 -6.20 11.82 5.36
CA TYR A 86 -6.99 11.93 6.61
C TYR A 86 -8.36 11.23 6.53
N VAL A 87 -8.69 10.64 5.38
CA VAL A 87 -10.02 10.12 5.07
C VAL A 87 -9.92 8.67 4.57
N LEU A 88 -8.93 7.93 5.07
CA LEU A 88 -8.74 6.53 4.71
C LEU A 88 -9.92 5.69 5.26
N PRO A 89 -10.36 4.64 4.55
CA PRO A 89 -11.40 3.74 5.04
C PRO A 89 -11.06 3.18 6.43
N ARG A 90 -12.07 2.93 7.28
CA ARG A 90 -11.83 2.45 8.66
C ARG A 90 -11.03 1.15 8.67
N ARG A 91 -11.29 0.27 7.71
CA ARG A 91 -10.55 -0.99 7.53
C ARG A 91 -9.05 -0.80 7.31
N PHE A 92 -8.66 0.34 6.73
CA PHE A 92 -7.25 0.71 6.57
C PHE A 92 -6.66 1.33 7.83
N GLN A 93 -7.45 2.11 8.57
CA GLN A 93 -7.01 2.68 9.85
C GLN A 93 -6.80 1.55 10.88
N ASP A 94 -7.71 0.59 10.91
CA ASP A 94 -7.64 -0.61 11.75
C ASP A 94 -6.82 -1.74 11.10
N PHE A 95 -5.86 -1.40 10.23
CA PHE A 95 -5.08 -2.40 9.51
C PHE A 95 -4.37 -3.36 10.49
N PRO A 96 -4.50 -4.69 10.32
CA PRO A 96 -3.95 -5.64 11.28
C PRO A 96 -2.42 -5.57 11.38
N GLY A 97 -1.91 -5.00 12.46
CA GLY A 97 -0.47 -4.84 12.71
C GLY A 97 0.14 -3.65 11.96
N GLU A 98 1.42 -3.40 12.22
CA GLU A 98 2.17 -2.33 11.58
C GLU A 98 2.55 -2.71 10.15
N ILE A 99 2.41 -1.77 9.21
CA ILE A 99 2.87 -1.96 7.83
C ILE A 99 4.39 -2.09 7.82
N ILE A 100 4.90 -3.20 7.31
CA ILE A 100 6.34 -3.51 7.24
C ILE A 100 6.92 -3.37 5.84
N GLY A 101 6.07 -3.29 4.81
CA GLY A 101 6.57 -3.26 3.44
C GLY A 101 5.55 -2.80 2.40
N LEU A 102 6.10 -2.48 1.23
CA LEU A 102 5.39 -2.10 0.02
C LEU A 102 5.81 -3.01 -1.13
N SER A 103 4.91 -3.25 -2.08
CA SER A 103 5.24 -3.89 -3.34
C SER A 103 4.52 -3.25 -4.51
N PHE A 104 5.28 -2.96 -5.57
CA PHE A 104 4.77 -2.37 -6.80
C PHE A 104 4.75 -3.41 -7.92
N PRO A 105 3.66 -3.51 -8.71
CA PRO A 105 3.68 -4.31 -9.92
C PRO A 105 4.78 -3.82 -10.87
N PRO A 106 5.52 -4.71 -11.55
CA PRO A 106 6.61 -4.34 -12.46
C PRO A 106 6.13 -3.67 -13.77
N SER A 107 4.88 -3.21 -13.83
CA SER A 107 4.26 -2.59 -14.99
C SER A 107 4.44 -1.07 -14.94
N LEU A 108 4.93 -0.49 -16.04
CA LEU A 108 5.19 0.96 -16.15
C LEU A 108 3.91 1.80 -16.15
N CYS A 109 2.75 1.19 -16.38
CA CYS A 109 1.46 1.88 -16.39
C CYS A 109 0.67 1.67 -15.09
N SER A 110 1.21 0.90 -14.13
CA SER A 110 0.48 0.61 -12.90
C SER A 110 0.51 1.79 -11.94
N THR A 111 -0.68 2.13 -11.45
CA THR A 111 -0.93 3.12 -10.39
C THR A 111 -1.29 2.46 -9.07
N SER A 112 -1.02 1.17 -8.94
CA SER A 112 -1.38 0.39 -7.77
C SER A 112 -0.16 -0.01 -6.93
N VAL A 113 -0.37 -0.17 -5.63
CA VAL A 113 0.64 -0.64 -4.68
C VAL A 113 0.00 -1.61 -3.71
N ILE A 114 0.73 -2.66 -3.34
CA ILE A 114 0.36 -3.51 -2.21
C ILE A 114 1.12 -3.01 -0.99
N VAL A 115 0.38 -2.63 0.05
CA VAL A 115 0.93 -2.44 1.40
C VAL A 115 0.73 -3.74 2.18
N TYR A 116 1.66 -4.11 3.04
CA TYR A 116 1.49 -5.32 3.86
C TYR A 116 2.11 -5.20 5.25
N SER A 117 1.46 -5.86 6.20
CA SER A 117 1.98 -6.19 7.53
C SER A 117 2.30 -7.69 7.59
N SER A 118 2.65 -8.18 8.77
CA SER A 118 2.75 -9.61 9.02
C SER A 118 1.40 -10.32 9.01
N ARG A 119 0.26 -9.62 9.11
CA ARG A 119 -1.08 -10.21 9.28
C ARG A 119 -2.05 -9.95 8.15
N ALA A 120 -1.81 -8.93 7.34
CA ALA A 120 -2.66 -8.61 6.21
C ALA A 120 -1.88 -7.91 5.10
N MET A 121 -2.46 -7.87 3.92
CA MET A 121 -2.08 -6.97 2.84
C MET A 121 -3.29 -6.19 2.34
N CYS A 122 -3.03 -5.03 1.75
CA CYS A 122 -4.04 -4.22 1.09
C CYS A 122 -3.49 -3.75 -0.26
N LEU A 123 -4.24 -4.02 -1.33
CA LEU A 123 -4.00 -3.42 -2.64
C LEU A 123 -4.66 -2.04 -2.67
N ILE A 124 -3.89 -1.01 -2.99
CA ILE A 124 -4.35 0.36 -3.13
C ILE A 124 -4.19 0.75 -4.59
N ASP A 125 -5.27 1.21 -5.23
CA ASP A 125 -5.20 1.85 -6.55
C ASP A 125 -5.39 3.37 -6.39
N PHE A 126 -4.36 4.15 -6.73
CA PHE A 126 -4.37 5.60 -6.57
C PHE A 126 -5.25 6.33 -7.60
N VAL A 127 -5.70 5.66 -8.67
CA VAL A 127 -6.60 6.25 -9.67
C VAL A 127 -8.07 6.14 -9.25
N MET A 128 -8.41 5.14 -8.43
CA MET A 128 -9.78 4.90 -8.00
C MET A 128 -10.17 5.83 -6.83
N PRO A 129 -11.38 6.42 -6.82
CA PRO A 129 -11.79 7.41 -5.82
C PRO A 129 -12.08 6.77 -4.47
N VAL A 130 -11.44 7.25 -3.38
CA VAL A 130 -11.66 6.73 -2.01
C VAL A 130 -13.15 6.76 -1.65
N GLY A 131 -13.76 5.57 -1.61
CA GLY A 131 -15.16 5.41 -1.26
C GLY A 131 -15.30 5.67 0.22
N PHE A 132 -16.14 6.64 0.59
CA PHE A 132 -16.54 6.81 1.98
C PHE A 132 -17.31 5.57 2.38
N ASP A 133 -16.84 4.88 3.42
CA ASP A 133 -17.66 3.90 4.12
C ASP A 133 -18.87 4.69 4.64
N ALA A 134 -20.01 4.54 3.97
CA ALA A 134 -21.28 5.04 4.48
C ALA A 134 -21.44 4.42 5.86
N VAL A 135 -21.31 5.26 6.89
CA VAL A 135 -21.74 4.95 8.24
C VAL A 135 -23.12 4.30 8.11
N ASP A 136 -23.32 3.12 8.69
CA ASP A 136 -24.61 2.43 8.72
C ASP A 136 -25.66 3.37 9.34
N LEU A 137 -26.31 4.17 8.50
CA LEU A 137 -27.52 4.89 8.87
C LEU A 137 -28.66 3.87 8.74
N PRO A 138 -29.35 3.53 9.84
CA PRO A 138 -30.57 2.76 9.73
C PRO A 138 -31.60 3.64 9.01
N ASN A 139 -32.19 3.08 7.95
CA ASN A 139 -33.25 3.65 7.12
C ASN A 139 -32.89 4.82 6.20
N GLY A 140 -32.71 4.49 4.92
CA GLY A 140 -33.63 4.91 3.88
C GLY A 140 -33.80 6.42 3.66
N SER A 141 -32.86 7.02 2.94
CA SER A 141 -33.18 8.06 1.96
C SER A 141 -32.02 8.26 1.00
N ASN A 142 -32.29 8.05 -0.29
CA ASN A 142 -31.54 8.65 -1.39
C ASN A 142 -31.41 10.17 -1.17
N LEU A 143 -30.46 10.81 -1.87
CA LEU A 143 -29.98 12.21 -1.79
C LEU A 143 -28.67 12.23 -0.99
N LEU A 144 -27.49 12.11 -1.60
CA LEU A 144 -26.91 13.10 -2.51
C LEU A 144 -26.13 12.41 -3.64
N SER A 145 -26.82 12.17 -4.75
CA SER A 145 -26.20 12.09 -6.06
C SER A 145 -26.18 13.51 -6.59
N ASP A 146 -25.08 14.24 -6.44
CA ASP A 146 -24.85 15.36 -7.36
C ASP A 146 -23.37 15.71 -7.54
N ASN A 147 -22.98 15.74 -8.82
CA ASN A 147 -21.81 16.38 -9.42
C ASN A 147 -20.40 15.90 -9.07
N PHE A 148 -19.95 14.81 -9.72
CA PHE A 148 -18.64 14.79 -10.40
C PHE A 148 -18.70 13.88 -11.63
N GLN A 149 -18.64 14.50 -12.81
CA GLN A 149 -18.84 13.89 -14.12
C GLN A 149 -17.48 13.61 -14.76
N TYR A 150 -17.14 12.33 -14.96
CA TYR A 150 -16.07 11.88 -15.87
C TYR A 150 -16.57 10.67 -16.69
N PRO A 151 -16.18 10.54 -17.98
CA PRO A 151 -16.90 9.71 -18.94
C PRO A 151 -16.57 8.22 -18.78
N PHE A 152 -17.55 7.42 -18.39
CA PHE A 152 -17.48 5.97 -18.36
C PHE A 152 -17.55 5.39 -19.79
N MET A 153 -16.46 4.82 -20.30
CA MET A 153 -16.52 3.99 -21.50
C MET A 153 -17.09 2.61 -21.16
N ASN A 154 -18.35 2.40 -21.56
CA ASN A 154 -19.03 1.11 -21.51
C ASN A 154 -18.48 0.17 -22.60
N VAL A 155 -17.74 -0.87 -22.22
CA VAL A 155 -17.54 -2.05 -23.08
C VAL A 155 -18.50 -3.14 -22.62
N LYS A 156 -19.60 -3.29 -23.35
CA LYS A 156 -20.57 -4.38 -23.18
C LYS A 156 -19.94 -5.70 -23.66
N ALA A 157 -19.64 -6.62 -22.74
CA ALA A 157 -19.40 -8.03 -23.08
C ALA A 157 -20.58 -8.89 -22.60
N LYS A 158 -21.23 -9.57 -23.56
CA LYS A 158 -22.45 -10.37 -23.38
C LYS A 158 -22.19 -11.64 -22.55
N ARG A 159 -23.16 -11.94 -21.69
CA ARG A 159 -23.33 -13.15 -20.87
C ARG A 159 -23.18 -14.47 -21.65
N LYS A 160 -22.54 -15.46 -21.03
CA LYS A 160 -22.91 -16.89 -21.14
C LYS A 160 -22.89 -17.51 -19.74
N ARG A 161 -24.08 -17.92 -19.27
CA ARG A 161 -24.32 -18.60 -17.98
C ARG A 161 -23.70 -20.00 -18.00
N ARG A 162 -22.99 -20.37 -16.94
CA ARG A 162 -22.89 -21.75 -16.44
C ARG A 162 -22.69 -21.72 -14.94
N ASP A 163 -23.55 -22.48 -14.27
CA ASP A 163 -23.69 -22.59 -12.82
C ASP A 163 -22.50 -23.32 -12.19
N ALA A 164 -21.87 -22.70 -11.20
CA ALA A 164 -21.14 -23.38 -10.14
C ALA A 164 -21.09 -22.46 -8.92
N ASN A 165 -21.65 -22.97 -7.83
CA ASN A 165 -21.90 -22.34 -6.55
C ASN A 165 -20.60 -21.91 -5.85
N HIS A 166 -20.29 -20.62 -5.82
CA HIS A 166 -19.43 -20.00 -4.81
C HIS A 166 -19.89 -18.55 -4.62
N GLU A 167 -20.19 -18.19 -3.37
CA GLU A 167 -20.68 -16.89 -2.93
C GLU A 167 -19.82 -15.74 -3.46
N THR A 168 -20.25 -15.17 -4.58
CA THR A 168 -19.65 -13.97 -5.14
C THR A 168 -20.29 -12.79 -4.42
N LYS A 169 -19.75 -12.42 -3.26
CA LYS A 169 -20.01 -11.08 -2.71
C LYS A 169 -19.58 -10.10 -3.80
N GLN A 170 -20.55 -9.39 -4.36
CA GLN A 170 -20.33 -8.29 -5.29
C GLN A 170 -19.32 -7.33 -4.65
N SER A 171 -18.06 -7.41 -5.08
CA SER A 171 -17.07 -6.42 -4.68
C SER A 171 -17.49 -5.12 -5.33
N LYS A 172 -18.12 -4.25 -4.52
CA LYS A 172 -18.06 -2.81 -4.73
C LYS A 172 -16.62 -2.50 -5.15
N ILE A 173 -16.42 -1.87 -6.31
CA ILE A 173 -15.11 -1.44 -6.78
C ILE A 173 -14.59 -0.47 -5.72
N ASN A 174 -13.77 -1.00 -4.83
CA ASN A 174 -13.18 -0.29 -3.72
C ASN A 174 -11.70 -0.13 -4.02
N ASN A 175 -11.17 1.04 -3.72
CA ASN A 175 -9.78 1.44 -3.97
C ASN A 175 -8.81 0.74 -3.03
N PHE A 176 -9.35 -0.04 -2.09
CA PHE A 176 -8.65 -0.79 -1.07
C PHE A 176 -9.21 -2.21 -1.08
N ASP A 177 -8.43 -3.17 -1.57
CA ASP A 177 -8.75 -4.58 -1.52
C ASP A 177 -7.90 -5.26 -0.44
N PHE A 178 -8.55 -5.82 0.58
CA PHE A 178 -7.91 -6.32 1.78
C PHE A 178 -7.84 -7.84 1.78
N PHE A 179 -6.70 -8.37 2.20
CA PHE A 179 -6.47 -9.80 2.36
C PHE A 179 -5.79 -10.09 3.69
N GLU A 180 -6.40 -10.95 4.51
CA GLU A 180 -5.83 -11.38 5.78
C GLU A 180 -5.01 -12.66 5.61
N PHE A 181 -3.83 -12.70 6.25
CA PHE A 181 -2.95 -13.86 6.25
C PHE A 181 -3.28 -14.82 7.37
N ARG A 182 -3.23 -16.12 7.07
CA ARG A 182 -3.42 -17.19 8.07
C ARG A 182 -2.19 -17.38 8.94
N ASN A 183 -1.00 -17.29 8.34
CA ASN A 183 0.28 -17.33 9.03
C ASN A 183 0.95 -15.97 8.96
N PRO A 184 1.82 -15.62 9.91
CA PRO A 184 2.62 -14.41 9.81
C PRO A 184 3.46 -14.39 8.53
N VAL A 185 3.26 -13.35 7.73
CA VAL A 185 4.03 -13.07 6.50
C VAL A 185 5.27 -12.27 6.84
N LEU A 186 6.40 -12.65 6.22
CA LEU A 186 7.69 -11.98 6.36
C LEU A 186 7.98 -11.06 5.16
N PHE A 187 7.46 -11.40 3.98
CA PHE A 187 7.70 -10.65 2.76
C PHE A 187 6.58 -10.85 1.75
N VAL A 188 6.20 -9.76 1.07
CA VAL A 188 5.35 -9.77 -0.12
C VAL A 188 6.05 -8.98 -1.21
N GLY A 189 6.16 -9.57 -2.40
CA GLY A 189 6.79 -8.95 -3.55
C GLY A 189 6.15 -9.35 -4.87
N HIS A 190 5.94 -8.41 -5.78
CA HIS A 190 5.61 -8.73 -7.17
C HIS A 190 6.82 -9.38 -7.85
N MET A 191 6.57 -10.49 -8.54
CA MET A 191 7.56 -11.13 -9.40
C MET A 191 7.30 -10.76 -10.87
N LEU A 192 6.03 -10.76 -11.27
CA LEU A 192 5.53 -10.35 -12.58
C LEU A 192 4.26 -9.52 -12.39
N GLU A 193 3.71 -8.98 -13.48
CA GLU A 193 2.54 -8.09 -13.45
C GLU A 193 1.32 -8.67 -12.72
N HIS A 194 1.14 -10.00 -12.78
CA HIS A 194 0.01 -10.69 -12.16
C HIS A 194 0.45 -11.80 -11.19
N SER A 195 1.69 -11.74 -10.68
CA SER A 195 2.18 -12.75 -9.74
C SER A 195 2.86 -12.14 -8.52
N LEU A 196 2.51 -12.68 -7.37
CA LEU A 196 3.02 -12.29 -6.06
C LEU A 196 3.80 -13.45 -5.44
N LEU A 197 4.97 -13.14 -4.91
CA LEU A 197 5.71 -13.98 -3.97
C LEU A 197 5.30 -13.57 -2.56
N VAL A 198 4.74 -14.50 -1.81
CA VAL A 198 4.40 -14.33 -0.38
C VAL A 198 5.23 -15.32 0.42
N LEU A 199 6.09 -14.82 1.31
CA LEU A 199 6.90 -15.64 2.19
C LEU A 199 6.25 -15.69 3.58
N GLU A 200 5.71 -16.84 3.94
CA GLU A 200 5.06 -17.08 5.23
C GLU A 200 5.99 -17.81 6.21
N LYS A 201 5.80 -17.55 7.52
CA LYS A 201 6.39 -18.35 8.60
C LYS A 201 5.28 -19.07 9.37
N PRO A 202 5.12 -20.40 9.20
CA PRO A 202 4.11 -21.17 9.92
C PRO A 202 4.58 -21.42 11.36
N TRP A 203 4.39 -20.43 12.24
CA TRP A 203 4.90 -20.46 13.62
C TRP A 203 4.51 -21.71 14.40
N MET A 204 3.31 -22.26 14.20
CA MET A 204 2.91 -23.51 14.84
C MET A 204 3.83 -24.68 14.50
N LYS A 205 4.31 -24.77 13.24
CA LYS A 205 5.28 -25.79 12.85
C LYS A 205 6.66 -25.49 13.42
N VAL A 206 7.06 -24.22 13.49
CA VAL A 206 8.34 -23.81 14.08
C VAL A 206 8.39 -24.15 15.56
N ILE A 207 7.31 -23.91 16.31
CA ILE A 207 7.26 -24.20 17.75
C ILE A 207 7.38 -25.69 18.03
N GLN A 208 6.81 -26.54 17.19
CA GLN A 208 6.95 -28.00 17.30
C GLN A 208 8.39 -28.49 17.14
N THR A 209 9.27 -27.72 16.49
CA THR A 209 10.69 -28.07 16.37
C THR A 209 11.52 -27.69 17.59
N PHE A 210 11.00 -26.84 18.48
CA PHE A 210 11.69 -26.54 19.73
C PHE A 210 11.62 -27.76 20.66
N GLY A 211 12.69 -27.97 21.43
CA GLY A 211 12.70 -28.98 22.50
C GLY A 211 11.70 -28.67 23.60
N ALA A 212 11.59 -29.56 24.58
CA ALA A 212 10.69 -29.37 25.71
C ALA A 212 10.87 -27.96 26.33
N PRO A 213 9.78 -27.20 26.53
CA PRO A 213 9.87 -25.86 27.09
C PRO A 213 10.53 -25.95 28.48
N VAL A 214 11.52 -25.09 28.72
CA VAL A 214 12.18 -25.01 30.02
C VAL A 214 11.14 -24.53 31.03
N HIS A 215 10.72 -25.43 31.92
CA HIS A 215 9.74 -25.13 32.95
C HIS A 215 10.36 -24.12 33.92
N ARG A 216 9.94 -22.86 33.82
CA ARG A 216 10.29 -21.84 34.80
C ARG A 216 9.27 -21.92 35.92
N HIS A 217 9.75 -22.20 37.12
CA HIS A 217 8.93 -22.12 38.31
C HIS A 217 8.44 -20.67 38.47
N ILE A 218 7.13 -20.45 38.35
CA ILE A 218 6.52 -19.15 38.62
C ILE A 218 6.38 -19.06 40.13
N PHE A 219 7.16 -18.18 40.75
CA PHE A 219 6.99 -17.85 42.16
C PHE A 219 6.10 -16.60 42.26
N GLY A 220 5.01 -16.70 43.00
CA GLY A 220 4.14 -15.56 43.35
C GLY A 220 2.67 -15.80 42.98
N THR A 221 1.80 -15.70 43.99
CA THR A 221 0.34 -15.56 43.85
C THR A 221 -0.02 -14.12 44.17
#